data_AF-A0A848I285-F1
#
_entry.id   AF-A0A848I285-F1
#
_cell.length_a   1.000
_cell.length_b   1.000
_cell.length_c   1.000
_cell.angle_alpha   90.00
_cell.angle_beta   90.00
_cell.angle_gamma   90.00
#
_symmetry.space_group_name_H-M   'P 1'
#
loop_
_entity.id
_entity.type
_entity.pdbx_description
1 polymer ?
#
loop_
_entity_poly.entity_id
_entity_poly.type
_entity_poly.pdbx_seq_one_letter_code
_entity_poly.pdbx_strand_id
1 'polypeptide(L)'
;MTTDLVAPLVIERIGRDDMSLRALATLRMTVFRTWPYLYDGSLDYEAGYLAEFLSDADAILIVARVGEIPVGMATASPMATQSDAIKASFLAAGVDPRAVHYFGESVLLPQFRGQGIGHRFFDEREAAAKAAGADCAAFCAVAREENDPRRPAGVRDLADFWHKRGYRIAPLLVEEYFAGERGNDLGVGSPFAELT
;
A
#
# COMPACT_ATOMS: atom_id res chain seq x y z
N MET A 1 -31.49 17.70 22.90
CA MET A 1 -30.10 17.27 23.10
C MET A 1 -29.78 16.28 22.00
N THR A 2 -29.16 16.77 20.93
CA THR A 2 -28.76 15.93 19.78
C THR A 2 -27.35 15.46 20.08
N THR A 3 -27.21 14.23 20.57
CA THR A 3 -25.89 13.63 20.75
C THR A 3 -25.41 13.23 19.36
N ASP A 4 -24.44 13.96 18.82
CA ASP A 4 -23.72 13.60 17.60
C ASP A 4 -23.06 12.24 17.81
N LEU A 5 -23.73 11.18 17.34
CA LEU A 5 -23.22 9.81 17.29
C LEU A 5 -22.29 9.64 16.08
N VAL A 6 -21.32 10.55 15.89
CA VAL A 6 -20.25 10.31 14.92
C VAL A 6 -19.24 9.40 15.61
N ALA A 7 -19.21 8.13 15.19
CA ALA A 7 -18.20 7.20 15.67
C ALA A 7 -16.80 7.79 15.44
N PRO A 8 -15.87 7.69 16.41
CA PRO A 8 -14.54 8.25 16.26
C PRO A 8 -13.76 7.49 15.18
N LEU A 9 -12.84 8.20 14.53
CA LEU A 9 -11.83 7.58 13.68
C LEU A 9 -10.82 6.84 14.57
N VAL A 10 -10.66 5.55 14.35
CA VAL A 10 -9.68 4.69 15.04
C VAL A 10 -8.67 4.17 14.02
N ILE A 11 -7.40 4.15 14.41
CA ILE A 11 -6.31 3.53 13.63
C ILE A 11 -5.66 2.47 14.50
N GLU A 12 -5.69 1.22 14.06
CA GLU A 12 -5.17 0.09 14.84
C GLU A 12 -4.57 -0.99 13.94
N ARG A 13 -3.69 -1.81 14.51
CA ARG A 13 -3.24 -3.06 13.88
C ARG A 13 -4.27 -4.13 14.14
N ILE A 14 -4.65 -4.89 13.13
CA ILE A 14 -5.60 -5.99 13.27
C ILE A 14 -4.99 -7.33 12.87
N GLY A 15 -5.55 -8.41 13.41
CA GLY A 15 -5.19 -9.76 13.04
C GLY A 15 -5.81 -10.20 11.71
N ARG A 16 -5.49 -11.44 11.31
CA ARG A 16 -6.04 -12.10 10.13
C ARG A 16 -7.41 -12.72 10.46
N ASP A 17 -8.49 -12.16 9.95
CA ASP A 17 -9.80 -12.82 9.88
C ASP A 17 -10.44 -12.62 8.50
N ASP A 18 -11.08 -13.66 7.95
CA ASP A 18 -11.56 -13.68 6.56
C ASP A 18 -12.64 -12.62 6.27
N MET A 19 -13.53 -12.38 7.23
CA MET A 19 -14.57 -11.35 7.10
C MET A 19 -13.97 -9.94 7.01
N SER A 20 -13.01 -9.60 7.87
CA SER A 20 -12.27 -8.34 7.78
C SER A 20 -11.46 -8.28 6.50
N LEU A 21 -10.79 -9.36 6.08
CA LEU A 21 -10.04 -9.38 4.82
C LEU A 21 -10.94 -9.12 3.61
N ARG A 22 -12.17 -9.65 3.57
CA ARG A 22 -13.15 -9.34 2.52
C ARG A 22 -13.60 -7.87 2.54
N ALA A 23 -13.84 -7.30 3.71
CA ALA A 23 -14.17 -5.87 3.83
C ALA A 23 -13.01 -4.98 3.35
N LEU A 24 -11.78 -5.37 3.68
CA LEU A 24 -10.56 -4.67 3.27
C LEU A 24 -10.24 -4.86 1.79
N ALA A 25 -10.48 -6.03 1.23
CA ALA A 25 -10.41 -6.29 -0.20
C ALA A 25 -11.39 -5.38 -0.97
N THR A 26 -12.61 -5.22 -0.46
CA THR A 26 -13.61 -4.28 -1.04
C THR A 26 -13.11 -2.83 -1.01
N LEU A 27 -12.52 -2.41 0.11
CA LEU A 27 -11.87 -1.09 0.23
C LEU A 27 -10.71 -0.92 -0.78
N ARG A 28 -9.82 -1.92 -0.89
CA ARG A 28 -8.71 -1.91 -1.86
C ARG A 28 -9.23 -1.76 -3.28
N MET A 29 -10.21 -2.58 -3.70
CA MET A 29 -10.84 -2.45 -5.01
C MET A 29 -11.45 -1.06 -5.24
N THR A 30 -12.12 -0.50 -4.23
CA THR A 30 -12.74 0.83 -4.33
C THR A 30 -11.69 1.90 -4.63
N VAL A 31 -10.54 1.84 -3.97
CA VAL A 31 -9.43 2.78 -4.20
C VAL A 31 -8.71 2.46 -5.50
N PHE A 32 -8.46 1.19 -5.80
CA PHE A 32 -7.72 0.75 -6.99
C PHE A 32 -8.47 1.00 -8.30
N ARG A 33 -9.80 1.11 -8.29
CA ARG A 33 -10.56 1.54 -9.48
C ARG A 33 -10.32 3.01 -9.85
N THR A 34 -9.77 3.80 -8.94
CA THR A 34 -9.49 5.22 -9.17
C THR A 34 -8.06 5.45 -9.62
N TRP A 35 -7.80 6.61 -10.24
CA TRP A 35 -6.44 7.02 -10.59
C TRP A 35 -5.56 7.12 -9.32
N PRO A 36 -4.29 6.65 -9.34
CA PRO A 36 -3.53 6.16 -10.49
C PRO A 36 -3.60 4.65 -10.70
N TYR A 37 -4.46 3.90 -10.03
CA TYR A 37 -4.43 2.44 -10.13
C TYR A 37 -5.24 1.92 -11.31
N LEU A 38 -6.44 2.47 -11.56
CA LEU A 38 -7.33 2.10 -12.67
C LEU A 38 -7.45 0.57 -12.89
N TYR A 39 -7.62 -0.14 -11.78
CA TYR A 39 -7.63 -1.59 -11.70
C TYR A 39 -8.93 -2.07 -11.05
N ASP A 40 -9.63 -2.97 -11.74
CA ASP A 40 -10.96 -3.41 -11.31
C ASP A 40 -10.94 -4.56 -10.29
N GLY A 41 -9.94 -5.44 -10.37
CA GLY A 41 -9.74 -6.59 -9.47
C GLY A 41 -10.94 -7.55 -9.34
N SER A 42 -10.83 -8.50 -8.41
CA SER A 42 -11.97 -9.31 -7.96
C SER A 42 -11.87 -9.58 -6.47
N LEU A 43 -13.02 -9.66 -5.78
CA LEU A 43 -13.04 -9.80 -4.33
C LEU A 43 -12.27 -11.03 -3.84
N ASP A 44 -12.45 -12.17 -4.50
CA ASP A 44 -11.80 -13.42 -4.10
C ASP A 44 -10.28 -13.35 -4.32
N TYR A 45 -9.83 -12.75 -5.42
CA TYR A 45 -8.40 -12.53 -5.67
C TYR A 45 -7.79 -11.57 -4.65
N GLU A 46 -8.44 -10.43 -4.38
CA GLU A 46 -7.91 -9.45 -3.42
C GLU A 46 -7.87 -9.98 -1.98
N ALA A 47 -8.89 -10.75 -1.56
CA ALA A 47 -8.92 -11.37 -0.24
C ALA A 47 -7.84 -12.46 -0.12
N GLY A 48 -7.68 -13.28 -1.16
CA GLY A 48 -6.61 -14.27 -1.26
C GLY A 48 -5.22 -13.63 -1.20
N TYR A 49 -5.00 -12.54 -1.93
CA TYR A 49 -3.77 -11.77 -1.91
C TYR A 49 -3.46 -11.24 -0.50
N LEU A 50 -4.43 -10.63 0.20
CA LEU A 50 -4.20 -10.16 1.57
C LEU A 50 -3.90 -11.31 2.54
N ALA A 51 -4.59 -12.43 2.39
CA ALA A 51 -4.31 -13.63 3.17
C ALA A 51 -2.91 -14.19 2.87
N GLU A 52 -2.41 -14.11 1.65
CA GLU A 52 -1.04 -14.54 1.35
C GLU A 52 -0.02 -13.54 1.91
N PHE A 53 -0.24 -12.23 1.69
CA PHE A 53 0.64 -11.16 2.14
C PHE A 53 0.89 -11.20 3.66
N LEU A 54 -0.16 -11.51 4.43
CA LEU A 54 -0.10 -11.54 5.89
C LEU A 54 0.39 -12.88 6.46
N SER A 55 0.92 -13.79 5.63
CA SER A 55 1.23 -15.19 6.03
C SER A 55 2.40 -15.31 6.98
N ASP A 56 3.23 -14.28 7.01
CA ASP A 56 4.36 -14.18 7.91
C ASP A 56 3.97 -13.56 9.26
N ALA A 57 4.64 -13.97 10.33
CA ALA A 57 4.40 -13.46 11.68
C ALA A 57 4.80 -11.98 11.84
N ASP A 58 5.76 -11.51 11.04
CA ASP A 58 6.23 -10.13 11.01
C ASP A 58 5.45 -9.27 9.99
N ALA A 59 4.43 -9.85 9.34
CA ALA A 59 3.50 -9.11 8.53
C ALA A 59 2.48 -8.37 9.40
N ILE A 60 2.18 -7.13 9.03
CA ILE A 60 1.21 -6.30 9.72
C ILE A 60 0.16 -5.75 8.76
N LEU A 61 -1.04 -5.58 9.30
CA LEU A 61 -2.17 -4.92 8.68
C LEU A 61 -2.67 -3.83 9.62
N ILE A 62 -2.70 -2.59 9.12
CA ILE A 62 -3.21 -1.43 9.83
C ILE A 62 -4.52 -1.02 9.18
N VAL A 63 -5.54 -0.77 9.98
CA VAL A 63 -6.85 -0.31 9.53
C VAL A 63 -7.18 1.02 10.17
N ALA A 64 -7.63 1.96 9.34
CA ALA A 64 -8.35 3.15 9.79
C ALA A 64 -9.85 2.90 9.60
N ARG A 65 -10.65 3.07 10.66
CA ARG A 65 -12.10 2.82 10.62
C ARG A 65 -12.92 3.88 11.35
N VAL A 66 -14.17 4.01 10.94
CA VAL A 66 -15.21 4.80 11.61
C VAL A 66 -16.32 3.85 12.01
N GLY A 67 -16.44 3.55 13.31
CA GLY A 67 -17.24 2.40 13.77
C GLY A 67 -16.69 1.11 13.16
N GLU A 68 -17.54 0.31 12.54
CA GLU A 68 -17.16 -0.95 11.88
C GLU A 68 -16.74 -0.76 10.40
N ILE A 69 -16.74 0.47 9.90
CA ILE A 69 -16.50 0.74 8.48
C ILE A 69 -15.01 1.03 8.27
N PRO A 70 -14.27 0.19 7.53
CA PRO A 70 -12.90 0.50 7.15
C PRO A 70 -12.89 1.64 6.12
N VAL A 71 -12.09 2.66 6.39
CA VAL A 71 -11.95 3.85 5.55
C VAL A 71 -10.55 4.01 4.95
N GLY A 72 -9.58 3.27 5.50
CA GLY A 72 -8.22 3.15 4.98
C GLY A 72 -7.55 1.91 5.52
N MET A 73 -6.51 1.45 4.83
CA MET A 73 -5.64 0.40 5.33
C MET A 73 -4.24 0.52 4.76
N ALA A 74 -3.27 -0.07 5.46
CA ALA A 74 -1.92 -0.25 4.97
C ALA A 74 -1.34 -1.57 5.44
N THR A 75 -0.44 -2.14 4.65
CA THR A 75 0.23 -3.41 4.94
C THR A 75 1.73 -3.30 4.84
N ALA A 76 2.42 -4.16 5.59
CA ALA A 76 3.86 -4.34 5.50
C ALA A 76 4.25 -5.77 5.90
N SER A 77 5.28 -6.35 5.28
CA SER A 77 5.79 -7.69 5.59
C SER A 77 7.24 -7.85 5.17
N PRO A 78 7.96 -8.88 5.65
CA PRO A 78 9.30 -9.17 5.17
C PRO A 78 9.33 -9.36 3.64
N MET A 79 10.26 -8.72 2.95
CA MET A 79 10.37 -8.82 1.49
C MET A 79 10.68 -10.26 1.02
N ALA A 80 11.33 -11.06 1.87
CA ALA A 80 11.62 -12.47 1.60
C ALA A 80 10.35 -13.34 1.39
N THR A 81 9.19 -12.93 1.91
CA THR A 81 7.92 -13.67 1.80
C THR A 81 7.08 -13.20 0.61
N GLN A 82 7.52 -12.15 -0.08
CA GLN A 82 6.85 -11.65 -1.27
C GLN A 82 7.01 -12.60 -2.46
N SER A 83 6.17 -12.40 -3.47
CA SER A 83 6.19 -13.17 -4.71
C SER A 83 7.56 -13.06 -5.41
N ASP A 84 7.90 -14.08 -6.19
CA ASP A 84 9.16 -14.08 -6.95
C ASP A 84 9.23 -12.91 -7.95
N ALA A 85 8.09 -12.46 -8.46
CA ALA A 85 8.00 -11.28 -9.32
C ALA A 85 8.50 -10.02 -8.61
N ILE A 86 8.02 -9.76 -7.38
CA ILE A 86 8.43 -8.60 -6.59
C ILE A 86 9.91 -8.73 -6.17
N LYS A 87 10.36 -9.93 -5.78
CA LYS A 87 11.76 -10.18 -5.39
C LYS A 87 12.75 -10.05 -6.55
N ALA A 88 12.32 -10.33 -7.79
CA ALA A 88 13.19 -10.33 -8.95
C ALA A 88 13.93 -9.00 -9.14
N SER A 89 13.23 -7.86 -9.00
CA SER A 89 13.84 -6.53 -9.17
C SER A 89 14.91 -6.24 -8.11
N PHE A 90 14.69 -6.64 -6.86
CA PHE A 90 15.68 -6.47 -5.78
C PHE A 90 16.92 -7.34 -6.00
N LEU A 91 16.71 -8.61 -6.33
CA LEU A 91 17.81 -9.52 -6.62
C LEU A 91 18.64 -9.04 -7.81
N ALA A 92 17.99 -8.53 -8.86
CA ALA A 92 18.67 -7.95 -10.03
C ALA A 92 19.48 -6.70 -9.69
N ALA A 93 19.03 -5.90 -8.73
CA ALA A 93 19.76 -4.75 -8.20
C ALA A 93 20.84 -5.11 -7.15
N GLY A 94 21.01 -6.40 -6.82
CA GLY A 94 21.97 -6.87 -5.82
C GLY A 94 21.54 -6.63 -4.37
N VAL A 95 20.25 -6.39 -4.12
CA VAL A 95 19.68 -6.21 -2.77
C VAL A 95 19.18 -7.56 -2.25
N ASP A 96 19.61 -7.96 -1.05
CA ASP A 96 19.09 -9.16 -0.38
C ASP A 96 17.66 -8.92 0.12
N PRO A 97 16.64 -9.66 -0.35
CA PRO A 97 15.27 -9.56 0.16
C PRO A 97 15.12 -9.74 1.68
N ARG A 98 16.10 -10.35 2.36
CA ARG A 98 16.08 -10.46 3.83
C ARG A 98 16.38 -9.15 4.55
N ALA A 99 17.03 -8.21 3.89
CA ALA A 99 17.38 -6.90 4.44
C ALA A 99 16.22 -5.89 4.35
N VAL A 100 15.12 -6.24 3.67
CA VAL A 100 14.06 -5.31 3.30
C VAL A 100 12.73 -5.68 3.95
N HIS A 101 12.03 -4.70 4.51
CA HIS A 101 10.61 -4.80 4.85
C HIS A 101 9.78 -4.11 3.75
N TYR A 102 8.88 -4.86 3.12
CA TYR A 102 8.12 -4.40 1.97
C TYR A 102 6.75 -3.86 2.42
N PHE A 103 6.40 -2.65 2.00
CA PHE A 103 5.06 -2.10 2.22
C PHE A 103 4.20 -2.35 0.98
N GLY A 104 3.16 -3.17 1.13
CA GLY A 104 2.31 -3.62 0.04
C GLY A 104 1.38 -2.53 -0.48
N GLU A 105 0.32 -2.23 0.28
CA GLU A 105 -0.58 -1.12 -0.06
C GLU A 105 -0.68 -0.08 1.04
N SER A 106 -1.11 1.12 0.62
CA SER A 106 -1.58 2.19 1.50
C SER A 106 -2.78 2.84 0.84
N VAL A 107 -3.98 2.31 1.12
CA VAL A 107 -5.24 2.78 0.53
C VAL A 107 -6.01 3.62 1.53
N LEU A 108 -6.60 4.72 1.04
CA LEU A 108 -7.39 5.64 1.85
C LEU A 108 -8.47 6.27 0.99
N LEU A 109 -9.71 6.18 1.47
CA LEU A 109 -10.85 6.82 0.82
C LEU A 109 -10.63 8.34 0.73
N PRO A 110 -10.99 9.00 -0.40
CA PRO A 110 -10.68 10.41 -0.65
C PRO A 110 -11.09 11.36 0.48
N GLN A 111 -12.26 11.17 1.07
CA GLN A 111 -12.81 12.01 2.13
C GLN A 111 -12.04 11.94 3.46
N PHE A 112 -11.17 10.95 3.64
CA PHE A 112 -10.33 10.79 4.83
C PHE A 112 -8.87 11.25 4.61
N ARG A 113 -8.52 11.71 3.41
CA ARG A 113 -7.18 12.21 3.10
C ARG A 113 -6.93 13.57 3.78
N GLY A 114 -5.66 13.86 4.05
CA GLY A 114 -5.25 15.13 4.67
C GLY A 114 -5.46 15.23 6.18
N GLN A 115 -5.89 14.15 6.84
CA GLN A 115 -6.19 14.11 8.28
C GLN A 115 -5.09 13.42 9.11
N GLY A 116 -3.87 13.30 8.58
CA GLY A 116 -2.74 12.64 9.28
C GLY A 116 -2.75 11.10 9.25
N ILE A 117 -3.79 10.45 8.72
CA ILE A 117 -3.90 8.98 8.66
C ILE A 117 -2.72 8.36 7.89
N GLY A 118 -2.33 8.94 6.76
CA GLY A 118 -1.19 8.46 5.98
C GLY A 118 0.13 8.54 6.75
N HIS A 119 0.32 9.56 7.60
CA HIS A 119 1.49 9.63 8.49
C HIS A 119 1.48 8.45 9.46
N ARG A 120 0.35 8.20 10.12
CA ARG A 120 0.20 7.06 11.04
C ARG A 120 0.45 5.72 10.35
N PHE A 121 -0.04 5.52 9.13
CA PHE A 121 0.25 4.30 8.36
C PHE A 121 1.75 4.10 8.11
N PHE A 122 2.50 5.16 7.79
CA PHE A 122 3.95 5.05 7.66
C PHE A 122 4.64 4.82 9.00
N ASP A 123 4.26 5.53 10.06
CA ASP A 123 4.85 5.36 11.40
C ASP A 123 4.73 3.90 11.88
N GLU A 124 3.55 3.28 11.69
CA GLU A 124 3.32 1.89 12.09
C GLU A 124 4.14 0.89 11.25
N ARG A 125 4.26 1.11 9.94
CA ARG A 125 5.00 0.22 9.03
C ARG A 125 6.51 0.35 9.22
N GLU A 126 7.03 1.54 9.42
CA GLU A 126 8.44 1.77 9.76
C GLU A 126 8.80 1.18 11.12
N ALA A 127 7.89 1.27 12.11
CA ALA A 127 8.07 0.59 13.39
C ALA A 127 8.10 -0.95 13.23
N ALA A 128 7.26 -1.51 12.36
CA ALA A 128 7.28 -2.94 12.05
C ALA A 128 8.56 -3.38 11.34
N ALA A 129 9.05 -2.60 10.38
CA ALA A 129 10.33 -2.86 9.70
C ALA A 129 11.49 -2.94 10.71
N LYS A 130 11.56 -1.97 11.64
CA LYS A 130 12.57 -1.95 12.72
C LYS A 130 12.43 -3.14 13.67
N ALA A 131 11.20 -3.50 14.04
CA ALA A 131 10.94 -4.63 14.93
C ALA A 131 11.33 -5.98 14.28
N ALA A 132 11.16 -6.11 12.96
CA ALA A 132 11.56 -7.26 12.17
C ALA A 132 13.08 -7.31 11.90
N GLY A 133 13.84 -6.29 12.31
CA GLY A 133 15.29 -6.21 12.10
C GLY A 133 15.69 -5.96 10.64
N ALA A 134 14.81 -5.36 9.84
CA ALA A 134 15.15 -4.98 8.46
C ALA A 134 16.12 -3.79 8.45
N ASP A 135 17.05 -3.81 7.49
CA ASP A 135 18.00 -2.71 7.26
C ASP A 135 17.31 -1.53 6.58
N CYS A 136 16.34 -1.80 5.70
CA CYS A 136 15.56 -0.76 5.05
C CYS A 136 14.10 -1.17 4.81
N ALA A 137 13.26 -0.18 4.49
CA ALA A 137 11.90 -0.40 4.02
C ALA A 137 11.77 0.03 2.56
N ALA A 138 10.91 -0.66 1.80
CA ALA A 138 10.69 -0.40 0.38
C ALA A 138 9.22 -0.57 -0.02
N PHE A 139 8.76 0.16 -1.04
CA PHE A 139 7.41 0.05 -1.60
C PHE A 139 7.34 0.60 -3.02
N CYS A 140 6.39 0.13 -3.81
CA CYS A 140 6.15 0.63 -5.17
C CYS A 140 5.17 1.79 -5.18
N ALA A 141 5.48 2.83 -5.98
CA ALA A 141 4.51 3.82 -6.41
C ALA A 141 4.07 3.51 -7.85
N VAL A 142 2.81 3.82 -8.16
CA VAL A 142 2.34 3.74 -9.55
C VAL A 142 2.77 5.00 -10.27
N ALA A 143 3.60 4.86 -11.31
CA ALA A 143 3.90 5.94 -12.23
C ALA A 143 2.95 5.90 -13.43
N ARG A 144 2.52 7.08 -13.85
CA ARG A 144 1.76 7.31 -15.06
C ARG A 144 2.37 8.48 -15.80
N GLU A 145 2.13 8.51 -17.10
CA GLU A 145 2.47 9.66 -17.94
C GLU A 145 1.92 10.96 -17.32
N GLU A 146 2.74 12.01 -17.34
CA GLU A 146 2.41 13.30 -16.74
C GLU A 146 1.07 13.86 -17.27
N ASN A 147 0.81 13.59 -18.55
CA ASN A 147 -0.37 14.03 -19.30
C ASN A 147 -1.47 12.95 -19.42
N ASP A 148 -1.53 11.95 -18.53
CA ASP A 148 -2.61 10.95 -18.56
C ASP A 148 -3.99 11.66 -18.49
N PRO A 149 -4.83 11.55 -19.53
CA PRO A 149 -6.11 12.26 -19.60
C PRO A 149 -7.11 11.81 -18.53
N ARG A 150 -6.86 10.67 -17.87
CA ARG A 150 -7.69 10.14 -16.78
C ARG A 150 -7.27 10.71 -15.41
N ARG A 151 -6.16 11.46 -15.34
CA ARG A 151 -5.67 12.09 -14.10
C ARG A 151 -6.64 13.18 -13.62
N PRO A 152 -7.25 13.04 -12.43
CA PRO A 152 -8.11 14.09 -11.90
C PRO A 152 -7.35 15.39 -11.62
N ALA A 153 -8.04 16.52 -11.75
CA ALA A 153 -7.47 17.81 -11.37
C ALA A 153 -7.18 17.87 -9.86
N GLY A 154 -6.04 18.47 -9.49
CA GLY A 154 -5.68 18.69 -8.08
C GLY A 154 -5.23 17.44 -7.32
N VAL A 155 -4.90 16.33 -8.00
CA VAL A 155 -4.28 15.18 -7.32
C VAL A 155 -2.93 15.58 -6.74
N ARG A 156 -2.80 15.41 -5.43
CA ARG A 156 -1.56 15.66 -4.70
C ARG A 156 -0.52 14.60 -5.04
N ASP A 157 0.67 15.06 -5.41
CA ASP A 157 1.86 14.23 -5.49
C ASP A 157 2.34 13.84 -4.07
N LEU A 158 2.70 12.58 -3.89
CA LEU A 158 3.22 12.03 -2.64
C LEU A 158 4.75 12.01 -2.59
N ALA A 159 5.45 12.34 -3.67
CA ALA A 159 6.90 12.38 -3.74
C ALA A 159 7.53 13.22 -2.63
N ASP A 160 7.02 14.45 -2.42
CA ASP A 160 7.48 15.34 -1.34
C ASP A 160 7.24 14.75 0.06
N PHE A 161 6.12 14.04 0.24
CA PHE A 161 5.80 13.40 1.51
C PHE A 161 6.78 12.26 1.81
N TRP A 162 7.08 11.42 0.81
CA TRP A 162 8.08 10.35 0.95
C TRP A 162 9.49 10.91 1.18
N HIS A 163 9.89 11.93 0.39
CA HIS A 163 11.21 12.54 0.49
C HIS A 163 11.49 13.09 1.90
N LYS A 164 10.51 13.76 2.51
CA LYS A 164 10.58 14.30 3.88
C LYS A 164 10.69 13.21 4.95
N ARG A 165 10.24 11.99 4.66
CA ARG A 165 10.40 10.83 5.56
C ARG A 165 11.73 10.09 5.36
N GLY A 166 12.54 10.50 4.39
CA GLY A 166 13.85 9.88 4.11
C GLY A 166 13.85 8.95 2.89
N TYR A 167 12.67 8.64 2.33
CA TYR A 167 12.56 7.78 1.17
C TYR A 167 13.14 8.40 -0.10
N ARG A 168 13.79 7.58 -0.92
CA ARG A 168 14.38 7.98 -2.20
C ARG A 168 13.98 7.04 -3.31
N ILE A 169 13.75 7.59 -4.49
CA ILE A 169 13.54 6.86 -5.73
C ILE A 169 14.75 5.95 -6.00
N ALA A 170 14.52 4.64 -6.11
CA ALA A 170 15.49 3.63 -6.49
C ALA A 170 15.32 3.24 -7.98
N PRO A 171 15.99 3.92 -8.93
CA PRO A 171 15.71 3.80 -10.36
C PRO A 171 15.99 2.42 -10.96
N LEU A 172 16.76 1.57 -10.27
CA LEU A 172 17.04 0.19 -10.70
C LEU A 172 15.96 -0.81 -10.28
N LEU A 173 15.03 -0.39 -9.44
CA LEU A 173 13.95 -1.22 -8.95
C LEU A 173 12.66 -0.75 -9.64
N VAL A 174 12.37 -1.36 -10.79
CA VAL A 174 11.18 -1.10 -11.60
C VAL A 174 10.45 -2.42 -11.77
N GLU A 175 9.12 -2.39 -11.66
CA GLU A 175 8.27 -3.52 -12.02
C GLU A 175 7.33 -3.05 -13.13
N GLU A 176 7.52 -3.61 -14.33
CA GLU A 176 6.68 -3.27 -15.48
C GLU A 176 5.41 -4.14 -15.47
N TYR A 177 4.26 -3.51 -15.23
CA TYR A 177 2.97 -4.11 -15.50
C TYR A 177 2.51 -3.68 -16.90
N PHE A 178 2.41 -4.64 -17.82
CA PHE A 178 1.88 -4.39 -19.16
C PHE A 178 0.35 -4.45 -19.15
N ALA A 179 -0.30 -3.42 -19.70
CA ALA A 179 -1.74 -3.40 -19.92
C ALA A 179 -2.15 -4.56 -20.86
N GLY A 180 -2.91 -5.51 -20.34
CA GLY A 180 -3.66 -6.46 -21.17
C GLY A 180 -4.87 -5.77 -21.79
N GLU A 181 -5.29 -6.21 -22.99
CA GLU A 181 -6.34 -5.65 -23.87
C GLU A 181 -7.78 -5.55 -23.28
N ARG A 182 -7.93 -5.51 -21.96
CA ARG A 182 -9.18 -5.21 -21.26
C ARG A 182 -8.89 -4.36 -20.03
N GLY A 183 -8.67 -3.06 -20.21
CA GLY A 183 -8.83 -2.04 -19.16
C GLY A 183 -8.12 -2.25 -17.81
N ASN A 184 -7.19 -3.20 -17.69
CA ASN A 184 -6.43 -3.48 -16.49
C ASN A 184 -5.07 -2.81 -16.64
N ASP A 185 -5.03 -1.53 -16.29
CA ASP A 185 -3.88 -0.68 -16.46
C ASP A 185 -3.24 -0.46 -15.10
N LEU A 186 -2.58 -1.49 -14.54
CA LEU A 186 -1.61 -1.25 -13.47
C LEU A 186 -0.46 -0.50 -14.16
N GLY A 187 -0.34 0.80 -13.89
CA GLY A 187 0.70 1.63 -14.49
C GLY A 187 2.10 1.06 -14.24
N VAL A 188 3.09 1.57 -14.97
CA VAL A 188 4.50 1.20 -14.77
C VAL A 188 4.87 1.43 -13.30
N GLY A 189 5.25 0.37 -12.59
CA GLY A 189 5.74 0.47 -11.22
C GLY A 189 7.09 1.17 -11.24
N SER A 190 7.13 2.43 -10.82
CA SER A 190 8.37 3.20 -10.67
C SER A 190 8.31 3.93 -9.35
N PRO A 191 9.45 4.14 -8.69
CA PRO A 191 10.45 3.18 -8.25
C PRO A 191 10.27 2.91 -6.75
N PHE A 192 11.09 2.02 -6.20
CA PHE A 192 11.07 1.77 -4.76
C PHE A 192 11.59 2.97 -3.99
N ALA A 193 10.97 3.21 -2.84
CA ALA A 193 11.38 4.21 -1.88
C ALA A 193 12.21 3.52 -0.80
N GLU A 194 13.54 3.72 -0.76
CA GLU A 194 14.42 3.14 0.28
C GLU A 194 14.56 4.12 1.46
N LEU A 195 14.31 3.64 2.68
CA LEU A 195 14.64 4.34 3.94
C LEU A 195 15.88 3.66 4.55
N THR A 196 16.99 4.41 4.62
CA THR A 196 18.22 4.01 5.34
C THR A 196 18.23 4.54 6.78
#